data_AF-A0A382K4T4-F1
#
_entry.id   AF-A0A382K4T4-F1
#
_cell.length_a   1.000
_cell.length_b   1.000
_cell.length_c   1.000
_cell.angle_alpha   90.00
_cell.angle_beta   90.00
_cell.angle_gamma   90.00
#
_symmetry.space_group_name_H-M   'P 1'
#
loop_
_entity.id
_entity.type
_entity.pdbx_description
1 polymer ?
#
loop_
_entity_poly.entity_id
_entity_poly.type
_entity_poly.pdbx_seq_one_letter_code
_entity_poly.pdbx_strand_id
1 'polypeptide(L)'
;MASNFYLVHHTFKPGMAEKWWANMNDYDEAKQKTHQENWAKAGVYCHTFMPTAKEGPMFCIWEAKEGVSDSDFQNFIDGPDAIGVHMGLDQPLHNHCQKIDHDLIGGDGPYPRHY
;
A
#
# COMPACT_ATOMS: atom_id res chain seq x y z
N MET A 1 -12.60 -1.50 18.02
CA MET A 1 -13.13 -1.79 16.67
C MET A 1 -12.04 -2.52 15.92
N ALA A 2 -12.36 -3.52 15.10
CA ALA A 2 -11.31 -4.23 14.38
C ALA A 2 -10.59 -3.32 13.35
N SER A 3 -9.40 -3.73 12.88
CA SER A 3 -8.68 -3.07 11.78
C SER A 3 -9.55 -2.95 10.51
N ASN A 4 -9.17 -2.06 9.58
CA ASN A 4 -9.86 -1.87 8.31
C ASN A 4 -9.00 -2.35 7.14
N PHE A 5 -9.61 -2.98 6.13
CA PHE A 5 -8.90 -3.38 4.93
C PHE A 5 -9.19 -2.44 3.76
N TYR A 6 -8.21 -2.24 2.89
CA TYR A 6 -8.29 -1.40 1.70
C TYR A 6 -7.73 -2.14 0.49
N LEU A 7 -8.47 -2.10 -0.62
CA LEU A 7 -7.91 -2.34 -1.95
C LEU A 7 -7.30 -1.02 -2.43
N VAL A 8 -6.00 -1.02 -2.71
CA VAL A 8 -5.33 0.14 -3.29
C VAL A 8 -5.04 -0.12 -4.75
N HIS A 9 -5.61 0.71 -5.61
CA HIS A 9 -5.35 0.73 -7.04
C HIS A 9 -4.24 1.74 -7.33
N HIS A 10 -3.05 1.22 -7.63
CA HIS A 10 -1.87 2.00 -7.99
C HIS A 10 -1.79 2.15 -9.51
N THR A 11 -1.66 3.39 -9.98
CA THR A 11 -1.39 3.71 -11.39
C THR A 11 -0.12 4.53 -11.50
N PHE A 12 0.75 4.22 -12.45
CA PHE A 12 1.97 5.00 -12.64
C PHE A 12 1.64 6.40 -13.17
N LYS A 13 2.31 7.41 -12.63
CA LYS A 13 2.41 8.71 -13.30
C LYS A 13 3.17 8.53 -14.63
N PRO A 14 2.90 9.36 -15.66
CA PRO A 14 3.53 9.21 -16.97
C PRO A 14 5.05 9.08 -16.90
N GLY A 15 5.60 8.00 -17.47
CA GLY A 15 7.04 7.73 -17.54
C GLY A 15 7.70 7.25 -16.24
N MET A 16 6.94 6.94 -15.18
CA MET A 16 7.51 6.50 -13.91
C MET A 16 7.71 4.98 -13.79
N ALA A 17 7.00 4.18 -14.59
CA ALA A 17 6.98 2.72 -14.46
C ALA A 17 8.38 2.11 -14.51
N GLU A 18 9.17 2.45 -15.53
CA GLU A 18 10.53 1.92 -15.69
C GLU A 18 11.42 2.21 -14.47
N LYS A 19 11.40 3.45 -13.96
CA LYS A 19 12.18 3.86 -12.79
C LYS A 19 11.74 3.14 -11.52
N TRP A 20 10.43 2.97 -11.35
CA TRP A 20 9.89 2.29 -10.17
C TRP A 20 10.28 0.81 -10.17
N TRP A 21 10.17 0.13 -11.32
CA TRP A 21 10.61 -1.26 -11.47
C TRP A 21 12.12 -1.43 -11.32
N ALA A 22 12.92 -0.49 -11.82
CA ALA A 22 14.37 -0.49 -11.58
C ALA A 22 14.68 -0.45 -10.08
N ASN A 23 14.06 0.49 -9.34
CA ASN A 23 14.24 0.58 -7.88
C ASN A 23 13.73 -0.67 -7.14
N MET A 24 12.65 -1.31 -7.63
CA MET A 24 12.14 -2.55 -7.06
C MET A 24 13.08 -3.74 -7.30
N ASN A 25 13.80 -3.79 -8.43
CA ASN A 25 14.81 -4.84 -8.68
C ASN A 25 16.04 -4.67 -7.77
N ASP A 26 16.36 -3.43 -7.39
CA ASP A 26 17.42 -3.10 -6.44
C ASP A 26 16.94 -3.11 -4.96
N TYR A 27 15.78 -3.71 -4.71
CA TYR A 27 15.14 -3.75 -3.40
C TYR A 27 15.68 -4.92 -2.57
N ASP A 28 16.53 -4.59 -1.60
CA ASP A 28 17.15 -5.55 -0.70
C ASP A 28 16.37 -5.72 0.62
N GLU A 29 16.78 -6.71 1.42
CA GLU A 29 16.17 -7.02 2.73
C GLU A 29 16.25 -5.84 3.72
N ALA A 30 17.30 -5.01 3.63
CA ALA A 30 17.48 -3.88 4.54
C ALA A 30 16.47 -2.77 4.25
N LYS A 31 16.31 -2.40 2.97
CA LYS A 31 15.26 -1.47 2.52
C LYS A 31 13.88 -2.03 2.80
N GLN A 32 13.68 -3.34 2.61
CA GLN A 32 12.43 -4.02 2.95
C GLN A 32 12.07 -3.83 4.42
N LYS A 33 13.02 -4.11 5.32
CA LYS A 33 12.81 -3.94 6.75
C LYS A 33 12.50 -2.50 7.13
N THR A 34 13.27 -1.53 6.63
CA THR A 34 13.03 -0.10 6.90
C THR A 34 11.65 0.35 6.44
N HIS A 35 11.20 -0.11 5.26
CA HIS A 35 9.88 0.24 4.75
C HIS A 35 8.76 -0.43 5.56
N GLN A 36 8.92 -1.68 5.95
CA GLN A 36 7.96 -2.37 6.83
C GLN A 36 7.86 -1.70 8.20
N GLU A 37 8.99 -1.28 8.80
CA GLU A 37 9.00 -0.53 10.05
C GLU A 37 8.29 0.82 9.91
N ASN A 38 8.43 1.49 8.77
CA ASN A 38 7.73 2.73 8.48
C ASN A 38 6.21 2.51 8.36
N TRP A 39 5.78 1.51 7.60
CA TRP A 39 4.37 1.11 7.50
C TRP A 39 3.79 0.77 8.88
N ALA A 40 4.52 0.00 9.70
CA ALA A 40 4.10 -0.33 11.05
C ALA A 40 3.95 0.89 11.95
N LYS A 41 4.84 1.91 11.84
CA LYS A 41 4.72 3.18 12.57
C LYS A 41 3.50 3.99 12.13
N ALA A 42 3.16 3.96 10.85
CA ALA A 42 1.93 4.56 10.32
C ALA A 42 0.67 3.73 10.65
N GLY A 43 0.83 2.56 11.26
CA GLY A 43 -0.29 1.68 11.62
C GLY A 43 -0.90 0.99 10.40
N VAL A 44 -0.12 0.73 9.36
CA VAL A 44 -0.57 0.05 8.15
C VAL A 44 0.30 -1.17 7.81
N TYR A 45 -0.30 -2.15 7.16
CA TYR A 45 0.35 -3.39 6.77
C TYR A 45 -0.10 -3.81 5.37
N CYS A 46 0.84 -4.14 4.49
CA CYS A 46 0.53 -4.65 3.15
C CYS A 46 0.47 -6.17 3.17
N HIS A 47 -0.71 -6.74 2.89
CA HIS A 47 -0.94 -8.19 2.84
C HIS A 47 -0.50 -8.80 1.52
N THR A 48 -0.74 -8.09 0.41
CA THR A 48 -0.38 -8.61 -0.91
C THR A 48 -0.15 -7.49 -1.89
N PHE A 49 0.76 -7.75 -2.84
CA PHE A 49 1.08 -6.92 -3.99
C PHE A 49 0.81 -7.72 -5.27
N MET A 50 -0.06 -7.19 -6.13
CA MET A 50 -0.59 -7.86 -7.32
C MET A 50 -0.44 -6.94 -8.56
N PRO A 51 0.73 -6.93 -9.22
CA PRO A 51 0.91 -6.19 -10.46
C PRO A 51 0.20 -6.89 -11.63
N THR A 52 -0.45 -6.13 -12.51
CA THR A 52 -1.14 -6.72 -13.68
C THR A 52 -0.34 -6.61 -14.99
N ALA A 53 0.52 -5.59 -15.10
CA ALA A 53 1.41 -5.37 -16.24
C ALA A 53 2.56 -4.42 -15.84
N LYS A 54 3.59 -4.28 -16.70
CA LYS A 54 4.72 -3.36 -16.45
C LYS A 54 4.29 -1.90 -16.31
N GLU A 55 3.35 -1.44 -17.13
CA GLU A 55 2.78 -0.09 -17.06
C GLU A 55 1.61 0.02 -16.08
N GLY A 56 1.37 -1.04 -15.29
CA GLY A 56 0.26 -1.12 -14.37
C GLY A 56 -1.09 -1.45 -15.03
N PRO A 57 -2.19 -1.35 -14.27
CA PRO A 57 -2.18 -1.00 -12.85
C PRO A 57 -1.56 -2.07 -11.95
N MET A 58 -1.40 -1.72 -10.68
CA MET A 58 -1.05 -2.68 -9.62
C MET A 58 -2.08 -2.56 -8.52
N PHE A 59 -2.37 -3.68 -7.86
CA PHE A 59 -3.33 -3.73 -6.77
C PHE A 59 -2.66 -4.23 -5.51
N CYS A 60 -2.93 -3.58 -4.38
CA CYS A 60 -2.53 -4.08 -3.08
C CYS A 60 -3.74 -4.26 -2.17
N ILE A 61 -3.67 -5.24 -1.28
CA ILE A 61 -4.55 -5.27 -0.10
C ILE A 61 -3.74 -4.78 1.09
N TRP A 62 -4.22 -3.71 1.70
CA TRP A 62 -3.66 -3.12 2.90
C TRP A 62 -4.60 -3.29 4.07
N GLU A 63 -4.04 -3.40 5.26
CA GLU A 63 -4.76 -3.34 6.52
C GLU A 63 -4.28 -2.10 7.29
N ALA A 64 -5.23 -1.31 7.79
CA ALA A 64 -4.97 -0.19 8.68
C ALA A 64 -5.47 -0.52 10.08
N LYS A 65 -4.65 -0.25 11.08
CA LYS A 65 -4.96 -0.45 12.51
C LYS A 65 -6.20 0.35 12.91
N GLU A 66 -6.89 -0.11 13.95
CA GLU A 66 -7.96 0.65 14.58
C GLU A 66 -7.53 2.10 14.85
N GLY A 67 -8.40 3.06 14.49
CA GLY A 67 -8.19 4.49 14.71
C GLY A 67 -7.55 5.21 13.52
N VAL A 68 -6.97 4.50 12.55
CA VAL A 68 -6.55 5.11 11.27
C VAL A 68 -7.80 5.42 10.45
N SER A 69 -8.04 6.70 10.18
CA SER A 69 -9.17 7.12 9.33
C SER A 69 -8.90 6.84 7.86
N ASP A 70 -9.96 6.77 7.06
CA ASP A 70 -9.86 6.57 5.61
C ASP A 70 -8.99 7.68 4.95
N SER A 71 -9.09 8.93 5.44
CA SER A 71 -8.26 10.04 4.98
C SER A 71 -6.81 9.92 5.41
N ASP A 72 -6.53 9.47 6.64
CA ASP A 72 -5.16 9.28 7.11
C ASP A 72 -4.45 8.20 6.29
N PHE A 73 -5.17 7.11 5.98
CA PHE A 73 -4.67 6.04 5.13
C PHE A 73 -4.35 6.53 3.71
N GLN A 74 -5.29 7.22 3.05
CA GLN A 74 -5.07 7.77 1.71
C GLN A 74 -3.91 8.77 1.70
N ASN A 75 -3.86 9.70 2.66
CA ASN A 75 -2.79 10.69 2.79
C ASN A 75 -1.42 10.03 3.00
N PHE A 76 -1.36 8.95 3.79
CA PHE A 76 -0.13 8.19 3.96
C PHE A 76 0.33 7.56 2.65
N ILE A 77 -0.53 6.78 2.00
CA ILE A 77 -0.22 6.03 0.77
C ILE A 77 0.19 6.96 -0.39
N ASP A 78 -0.40 8.16 -0.47
CA ASP A 78 -0.02 9.18 -1.45
C ASP A 78 1.22 9.98 -1.05
N GLY A 79 1.53 10.03 0.24
CA GLY A 79 2.52 10.92 0.82
C GLY A 79 3.98 10.46 0.63
N PRO A 80 4.94 11.38 0.76
CA PRO A 80 6.38 11.05 0.69
C PRO A 80 6.80 10.03 1.75
N ASP A 81 6.07 9.96 2.86
CA ASP A 81 6.30 9.01 3.94
C ASP A 81 5.97 7.57 3.53
N ALA A 82 5.15 7.31 2.50
CA ALA A 82 4.97 5.97 1.94
C ALA A 82 6.13 5.57 1.00
N ILE A 83 7.37 5.87 1.40
CA ILE A 83 8.59 5.65 0.61
C ILE A 83 8.72 4.22 0.07
N GLY A 84 8.21 3.24 0.82
CA GLY A 84 8.19 1.84 0.39
C GLY A 84 7.12 1.49 -0.63
N VAL A 85 6.01 2.21 -0.68
CA VAL A 85 5.03 2.11 -1.78
C VAL A 85 5.61 2.76 -3.04
N HIS A 86 6.36 3.85 -2.85
CA HIS A 86 6.95 4.64 -3.92
C HIS A 86 8.33 4.15 -4.39
N MET A 87 8.84 3.07 -3.79
CA MET A 87 10.18 2.53 -4.08
C MET A 87 11.28 3.62 -4.05
N GLY A 88 11.22 4.52 -3.09
CA GLY A 88 12.22 5.59 -2.92
C GLY A 88 12.12 6.75 -3.91
N LEU A 89 11.11 6.77 -4.79
CA LEU A 89 10.86 7.88 -5.71
C LEU A 89 9.92 8.91 -5.10
N ASP A 90 9.96 10.13 -5.62
CA ASP A 90 9.03 11.20 -5.24
C ASP A 90 7.64 10.97 -5.84
N GLN A 91 6.78 10.29 -5.08
CA GLN A 91 5.36 10.03 -5.38
C GLN A 91 5.11 9.59 -6.84
N PRO A 92 5.68 8.47 -7.33
CA PRO A 92 5.59 8.05 -8.74
C PRO A 92 4.22 7.46 -9.13
N LEU A 93 3.31 7.32 -8.18
CA LEU A 93 2.02 6.66 -8.34
C LEU A 93 0.87 7.66 -8.10
N HIS A 94 -0.24 7.44 -8.78
CA HIS A 94 -1.56 7.88 -8.34
C HIS A 94 -2.25 6.69 -7.68
N ASN A 95 -2.58 6.82 -6.40
CA ASN A 95 -3.22 5.75 -5.65
C ASN A 95 -4.68 6.09 -5.38
N HIS A 96 -5.53 5.09 -5.52
CA HIS A 96 -6.92 5.17 -5.09
C HIS A 96 -7.18 4.09 -4.05
N CYS A 97 -7.39 4.51 -2.80
CA CYS A 97 -7.65 3.61 -1.68
C CYS A 97 -9.15 3.37 -1.53
N GLN A 98 -9.59 2.13 -1.72
CA GLN A 98 -10.97 1.71 -1.59
C GLN A 98 -11.12 0.83 -0.36
N LYS A 99 -11.83 1.34 0.65
CA LYS A 99 -12.14 0.56 1.85
C LYS A 99 -13.00 -0.64 1.48
N ILE A 100 -12.64 -1.79 2.03
CA ILE A 100 -13.38 -3.02 1.88
C ILE A 100 -14.49 -3.04 2.93
N ASP A 101 -15.72 -3.25 2.47
CA ASP A 101 -16.88 -3.39 3.34
C ASP A 101 -16.90 -4.80 3.94
N HIS A 102 -16.57 -4.91 5.22
CA HIS A 102 -16.51 -6.20 5.91
C HIS A 102 -17.91 -6.81 6.08
N ASP A 103 -18.96 -5.99 6.19
CA ASP A 103 -20.32 -6.50 6.42
C ASP A 103 -20.80 -7.32 5.21
N LEU A 104 -20.32 -7.00 4.01
CA LEU A 104 -20.61 -7.75 2.79
C LEU A 104 -19.87 -9.09 2.68
N ILE A 105 -18.84 -9.31 3.51
CA ILE A 105 -18.01 -10.53 3.51
C ILE A 105 -18.07 -11.29 4.84
N GLY A 106 -19.11 -11.04 5.65
CA GLY A 106 -19.37 -11.79 6.89
C GLY A 106 -18.68 -11.25 8.14
N GLY A 107 -18.16 -10.01 8.09
CA GLY A 107 -17.53 -9.30 9.21
C GLY A 107 -16.01 -9.50 9.31
N ASP A 108 -15.47 -10.53 8.67
CA ASP A 108 -14.04 -10.78 8.58
C ASP A 108 -13.39 -10.03 7.41
N GLY A 109 -12.07 -9.85 7.47
CA GLY A 109 -11.31 -9.28 6.35
C GLY A 109 -10.96 -10.33 5.29
N PRO A 110 -10.48 -9.90 4.10
CA PRO A 110 -9.99 -10.81 3.05
C PRO A 110 -8.73 -11.60 3.46
N TYR A 111 -8.07 -11.21 4.55
CA TYR A 111 -6.91 -11.88 5.14
C TYR A 111 -7.07 -11.98 6.66
N PRO A 112 -6.36 -12.93 7.31
CA PRO A 112 -6.17 -12.90 8.76
C PRO A 112 -5.61 -11.55 9.19
N ARG A 113 -6.17 -10.97 10.25
CA ARG A 113 -5.75 -9.66 10.75
C ARG A 113 -4.33 -9.70 11.28
N HIS A 114 -3.56 -8.69 10.92
CA HIS A 114 -2.25 -8.44 11.51
C HIS A 114 -2.37 -7.63 12.81
N TYR A 115 -3.34 -6.71 12.89
CA TYR A 115 -3.58 -5.84 14.06
C TYR A 115 -4.73 -6.29 14.95
#